data_AF-A0A2T2TTA1-F1
#
_entry.id   AF-A0A2T2TTA1-F1
#
_cell.length_a   1.000
_cell.length_b   1.000
_cell.length_c   1.000
_cell.angle_alpha   90.00
_cell.angle_beta   90.00
_cell.angle_gamma   90.00
#
_symmetry.space_group_name_H-M   'P 1'
#
loop_
_entity.id
_entity.type
_entity.pdbx_description
1 polymer ?
#
loop_
_entity_poly.entity_id
_entity_poly.type
_entity_poly.pdbx_seq_one_letter_code
_entity_poly.pdbx_strand_id
1 'polypeptide(L)'
;VWQHGSVVRSWLLDMIEDALAESPDLDHVAPYVDDSGEGRWTVREAIDLDVPAPVITQALLARLESRAEGAYAYKLLAAMRNQFGGHAVKKVES
;
A
#
# COMPACT_ATOMS: atom_id res chain seq x y z
N VAL A 1 16.31 8.38 6.28
CA VAL A 1 16.68 7.80 7.61
C VAL A 1 16.69 6.26 7.57
N TRP A 2 15.63 5.58 7.15
CA TRP A 2 15.57 4.11 7.19
C TRP A 2 16.44 3.38 6.14
N GLN A 3 16.97 4.06 5.14
CA GLN A 3 17.90 3.44 4.18
C GLN A 3 19.32 3.25 4.73
N HIS A 4 19.69 3.92 5.82
CA HIS A 4 21.03 3.79 6.40
C HIS A 4 20.94 3.34 7.86
N GLY A 5 21.65 2.25 8.19
CA GLY A 5 21.71 1.71 9.55
C GLY A 5 20.45 1.03 10.10
N SER A 6 19.32 1.02 9.36
CA SER A 6 18.07 0.34 9.80
C SER A 6 18.01 -1.13 9.40
N VAL A 7 17.25 -1.92 10.17
CA VAL A 7 16.92 -3.33 9.89
C VAL A 7 15.92 -3.48 8.75
N VAL A 8 15.01 -2.51 8.59
CA VAL A 8 13.95 -2.57 7.55
C VAL A 8 14.40 -2.06 6.18
N ARG A 9 15.72 -1.94 5.95
CA ARG A 9 16.27 -1.53 4.66
C ARG A 9 15.76 -2.48 3.56
N SER A 10 15.22 -1.92 2.50
CA SER A 10 14.68 -2.70 1.39
C SER A 10 14.59 -1.85 0.14
N TRP A 11 14.51 -2.52 -1.00
CA TRP A 11 14.21 -1.91 -2.29
C TRP A 11 12.89 -1.11 -2.29
N LEU A 12 11.92 -1.49 -1.45
CA LEU A 12 10.67 -0.74 -1.28
C LEU A 12 10.90 0.65 -0.68
N LEU A 13 11.89 0.81 0.20
CA LEU A 13 12.23 2.12 0.75
C LEU A 13 12.88 3.02 -0.29
N ASP A 14 13.63 2.45 -1.23
CA ASP A 14 14.23 3.20 -2.35
C ASP A 14 13.14 3.76 -3.26
N MET A 15 12.10 2.98 -3.57
CA MET A 15 10.93 3.48 -4.31
C MET A 15 10.16 4.59 -3.58
N ILE A 16 10.05 4.47 -2.26
CA ILE A 16 9.40 5.51 -1.44
C ILE A 16 10.23 6.79 -1.49
N GLU A 17 11.56 6.69 -1.39
CA GLU A 17 12.45 7.85 -1.54
C GLU A 17 12.25 8.52 -2.89
N ASP A 18 12.26 7.76 -3.98
CA ASP A 18 12.08 8.27 -5.34
C ASP A 18 10.73 8.97 -5.50
N ALA A 19 9.63 8.34 -5.04
CA ALA A 19 8.29 8.92 -5.13
C ALA A 19 8.16 10.22 -4.33
N LEU A 20 8.78 10.30 -3.15
CA LEU A 20 8.76 11.49 -2.30
C LEU A 20 9.68 12.59 -2.80
N ALA A 21 10.78 12.25 -3.47
CA ALA A 21 11.66 13.21 -4.12
C ALA A 21 10.96 13.92 -5.29
N GLU A 22 10.11 13.20 -6.03
CA GLU A 22 9.32 13.77 -7.12
C GLU A 22 8.12 14.59 -6.62
N SER A 23 7.37 14.10 -5.63
CA SER A 23 6.20 14.78 -5.09
C SER A 23 6.02 14.50 -3.59
N PRO A 24 6.56 15.37 -2.71
CA PRO A 24 6.50 15.16 -1.26
C PRO A 24 5.06 15.04 -0.72
N ASP A 25 4.14 15.84 -1.26
CA ASP A 25 2.74 15.90 -0.81
C ASP A 25 1.82 14.88 -1.52
N LEU A 26 2.31 14.25 -2.59
CA LEU A 26 1.57 13.26 -3.39
C LEU A 26 0.19 13.78 -3.85
N ASP A 27 0.08 15.06 -4.21
CA ASP A 27 -1.20 15.71 -4.55
C ASP A 27 -1.88 15.11 -5.77
N HIS A 28 -1.10 14.49 -6.65
CA HIS A 28 -1.60 13.83 -7.85
C HIS A 28 -2.14 12.41 -7.59
N VAL A 29 -1.94 11.87 -6.38
CA VAL A 29 -2.36 10.51 -5.99
C VAL A 29 -3.56 10.60 -5.04
N ALA A 30 -4.67 9.96 -5.43
CA ALA A 30 -5.81 9.79 -4.54
C ALA A 30 -5.45 8.80 -3.41
N PRO A 31 -5.96 8.99 -2.18
CA PRO A 31 -5.70 8.11 -1.04
C PRO A 31 -6.48 6.78 -1.15
N TYR A 32 -6.46 6.14 -2.31
CA TYR A 32 -7.20 4.91 -2.60
C TYR A 32 -6.22 3.81 -3.00
N VAL A 33 -6.26 2.69 -2.29
CA VAL A 33 -5.41 1.54 -2.57
C VAL A 33 -6.24 0.40 -3.14
N ASP A 34 -5.93 0.03 -4.38
CA ASP A 34 -6.63 -1.06 -5.04
C ASP A 34 -6.17 -2.43 -4.52
N ASP A 35 -7.07 -3.39 -4.57
CA ASP A 35 -6.81 -4.79 -4.22
C ASP A 35 -7.00 -5.67 -5.46
N SER A 36 -5.93 -6.37 -5.84
CA SER A 36 -5.91 -7.27 -7.01
C SER A 36 -6.63 -8.60 -6.76
N GLY A 37 -7.09 -8.84 -5.52
CA GLY A 37 -7.84 -10.03 -5.12
C GLY A 37 -7.01 -11.07 -4.36
N GLU A 38 -5.69 -11.07 -4.46
CA GLU A 38 -4.85 -12.12 -3.85
C GLU A 38 -4.95 -12.14 -2.34
N GLY A 39 -4.94 -10.96 -1.71
CA GLY A 39 -5.18 -10.85 -0.28
C GLY A 39 -6.57 -11.33 0.14
N ARG A 40 -7.59 -11.15 -0.71
CA ARG A 40 -8.97 -11.56 -0.39
C ARG A 40 -9.11 -13.08 -0.38
N TRP A 41 -8.65 -13.76 -1.43
CA TRP A 41 -8.74 -15.22 -1.46
C TRP A 41 -7.84 -15.84 -0.38
N THR A 42 -6.67 -15.26 -0.10
CA THR A 42 -5.78 -15.73 0.97
C THR A 42 -6.45 -15.68 2.35
N VAL A 43 -7.13 -14.58 2.68
CA VAL A 43 -7.83 -14.44 3.97
C VAL A 43 -9.02 -15.39 4.06
N ARG A 44 -9.76 -15.60 2.96
CA ARG A 44 -10.87 -16.58 2.93
C ARG A 44 -10.34 -17.99 3.17
N GLU A 45 -9.31 -18.40 2.43
CA GLU A 45 -8.70 -19.73 2.56
C GLU A 45 -8.14 -19.96 3.98
N ALA A 46 -7.54 -18.94 4.59
CA ALA A 46 -7.05 -19.03 5.96
C ALA A 46 -8.17 -19.31 6.97
N ILE A 47 -9.36 -18.73 6.77
CA ILE A 47 -10.54 -19.00 7.59
C ILE A 47 -11.04 -20.44 7.33
N ASP A 48 -11.15 -20.83 6.07
CA ASP A 48 -11.65 -22.16 5.67
C ASP A 48 -10.75 -23.30 6.19
N LEU A 49 -9.45 -23.04 6.34
CA LEU A 49 -8.45 -23.98 6.86
C LEU A 49 -8.21 -23.87 8.38
N ASP A 50 -8.92 -23.00 9.10
CA ASP A 50 -8.68 -22.70 10.53
C ASP A 50 -7.23 -22.26 10.83
N VAL A 51 -6.58 -21.55 9.90
CA VAL A 51 -5.20 -21.04 10.03
C VAL A 51 -5.18 -19.55 10.35
N PRO A 52 -4.49 -19.10 11.40
CA PRO A 52 -4.41 -17.68 11.73
C PRO A 52 -3.55 -16.89 10.73
N ALA A 53 -4.15 -15.89 10.06
CA ALA A 53 -3.46 -14.97 9.14
C ALA A 53 -3.61 -13.48 9.51
N PRO A 54 -3.34 -13.07 10.77
CA PRO A 54 -3.72 -11.74 11.28
C PRO A 54 -3.11 -10.58 10.50
N VAL A 55 -1.82 -10.65 10.15
CA VAL A 55 -1.12 -9.55 9.45
C VAL A 55 -1.67 -9.36 8.03
N ILE A 56 -1.95 -10.46 7.32
CA ILE A 56 -2.52 -10.41 5.97
C ILE A 56 -3.94 -9.85 6.03
N THR A 57 -4.75 -10.28 7.00
CA THR A 57 -6.09 -9.75 7.23
C THR A 57 -6.06 -8.25 7.50
N GLN A 58 -5.21 -7.78 8.41
CA GLN A 58 -5.07 -6.35 8.69
C GLN A 58 -4.61 -5.56 7.46
N ALA A 59 -3.64 -6.08 6.70
CA ALA A 59 -3.20 -5.44 5.46
C ALA A 59 -4.32 -5.35 4.40
N LEU A 60 -5.21 -6.34 4.32
CA LEU A 60 -6.40 -6.28 3.47
C LEU A 60 -7.38 -5.22 3.97
N LEU A 61 -7.68 -5.19 5.27
CA LEU A 61 -8.60 -4.22 5.86
C LEU A 61 -8.13 -2.77 5.65
N ALA A 62 -6.85 -2.47 5.83
CA ALA A 62 -6.30 -1.14 5.57
C ALA A 62 -6.53 -0.67 4.11
N ARG A 63 -6.47 -1.58 3.14
CA ARG A 63 -6.80 -1.24 1.73
C ARG A 63 -8.28 -0.93 1.55
N LEU A 64 -9.17 -1.64 2.26
CA LEU A 64 -10.60 -1.37 2.21
C LEU A 64 -10.94 -0.03 2.90
N GLU A 65 -10.29 0.26 4.02
CA GLU A 65 -10.43 1.50 4.77
C GLU A 65 -10.03 2.73 3.95
N SER A 66 -8.97 2.62 3.12
CA SER A 66 -8.54 3.69 2.21
C SER A 66 -9.63 4.20 1.26
N ARG A 67 -10.72 3.43 1.08
CA ARG A 67 -11.84 3.82 0.20
C ARG A 67 -12.81 4.78 0.87
N ALA A 68 -12.84 4.81 2.19
CA ALA A 68 -13.72 5.65 2.99
C ALA A 68 -12.96 6.85 3.56
N GLU A 69 -11.71 6.65 3.98
CA GLU A 69 -10.91 7.67 4.66
C GLU A 69 -9.71 8.11 3.83
N GLY A 70 -9.59 9.43 3.62
CA GLY A 70 -8.44 10.03 2.95
C GLY A 70 -7.28 10.23 3.93
N ALA A 71 -6.24 9.41 3.82
CA ALA A 71 -5.00 9.58 4.58
C ALA A 71 -3.77 9.66 3.67
N TYR A 72 -2.80 10.49 4.06
CA TYR A 72 -1.51 10.61 3.36
C TYR A 72 -0.80 9.24 3.26
N ALA A 73 -0.88 8.42 4.31
CA ALA A 73 -0.33 7.07 4.32
C ALA A 73 -0.88 6.19 3.18
N TYR A 74 -2.16 6.37 2.81
CA TYR A 74 -2.77 5.63 1.71
C TYR A 74 -2.33 6.15 0.34
N LYS A 75 -2.06 7.47 0.20
CA LYS A 75 -1.42 8.00 -1.01
C LYS A 75 -0.03 7.40 -1.21
N LEU A 76 0.77 7.38 -0.14
CA LEU A 76 2.12 6.83 -0.18
C LEU A 76 2.11 5.33 -0.49
N LEU A 77 1.19 4.57 0.12
CA LEU A 77 1.02 3.15 -0.15
C LEU A 77 0.58 2.89 -1.61
N ALA A 78 -0.30 3.72 -2.16
CA ALA A 78 -0.72 3.61 -3.57
C ALA A 78 0.46 3.89 -4.53
N ALA A 79 1.22 4.95 -4.28
CA ALA A 79 2.41 5.31 -5.06
C ALA A 79 3.47 4.19 -5.04
N MET A 80 3.79 3.65 -3.85
CA MET A 80 4.73 2.54 -3.71
C MET A 80 4.27 1.29 -4.48
N ARG A 81 2.97 0.96 -4.44
CA ARG A 81 2.40 -0.19 -5.16
C ARG A 81 2.47 -0.03 -6.68
N ASN A 82 2.38 1.20 -7.16
CA ASN A 82 2.55 1.50 -8.58
C ASN A 82 3.98 1.26 -9.05
N GLN A 83 4.96 1.77 -8.29
CA GLN A 83 6.39 1.59 -8.59
C GLN A 83 6.81 0.12 -8.53
N PHE A 84 6.37 -0.63 -7.51
CA PHE A 84 6.74 -2.03 -7.32
C PHE A 84 6.10 -3.00 -8.31
N GLY A 85 4.80 -2.83 -8.58
CA GLY A 85 3.99 -3.86 -9.25
C GLY A 85 3.15 -3.35 -10.42
N GLY A 86 3.33 -2.09 -10.83
CA GLY A 86 2.51 -1.48 -11.89
C GLY A 86 1.04 -1.35 -11.53
N HIS A 87 0.68 -1.43 -10.24
CA HIS A 87 -0.71 -1.32 -9.80
C HIS A 87 -1.29 0.05 -10.16
N ALA A 88 -2.52 0.08 -10.67
CA ALA A 88 -3.18 1.31 -11.07
C ALA A 88 -3.35 2.28 -9.88
N VAL A 89 -3.01 3.54 -10.12
CA VAL A 89 -3.21 4.63 -9.15
C VAL A 89 -4.39 5.47 -9.61
N LYS A 90 -5.33 5.72 -8.70
CA LYS A 90 -6.37 6.72 -8.94
C LYS A 90 -5.76 8.11 -8.78
N LYS A 91 -5.98 8.97 -9.77
CA LYS A 91 -5.61 10.38 -9.69
C LYS A 91 -6.68 11.13 -8.91
N VAL A 92 -6.29 12.21 -8.23
CA VAL A 92 -7.26 13.15 -7.66
C VAL A 92 -7.97 13.82 -8.85
N GLU A 93 -9.28 13.67 -8.94
CA GLU A 93 -10.06 14.40 -9.96
C GLU A 93 -9.99 15.90 -9.64
N SER A 94 -9.69 16.71 -10.67
CA SER A 94 -9.61 18.17 -10.57
C SER A 94 -10.99 18.81 -10.50
#